data_AF-A0A7I7Z0F8-F1
#
_entry.id   AF-A0A7I7Z0F8-F1
#
_cell.length_a   1.000
_cell.length_b   1.000
_cell.length_c   1.000
_cell.angle_alpha   90.00
_cell.angle_beta   90.00
_cell.angle_gamma   90.00
#
_symmetry.space_group_name_H-M   'P 1'
#
loop_
_entity.id
_entity.type
_entity.pdbx_description
1 polymer ?
#
loop_
_entity_poly.entity_id
_entity_poly.type
_entity_poly.pdbx_seq_one_letter_code
_entity_poly.pdbx_strand_id
1 'polypeptide(L)' 'MSDNTAIEGCPHCGRRNRVRAAGPGKPRCAQCHRWLPVIVDAAPITALRAWVDQTLRVKA' A
#
# COMPACT_ATOMS: atom_id res chain seq x y z
N MET A 1 10.26 -1.61 9.57
CA MET A 1 9.29 -1.24 8.53
C MET A 1 7.99 -1.95 8.88
N SER A 2 7.06 -1.24 9.52
CA SER A 2 5.78 -1.82 9.95
C SER A 2 4.95 -2.16 8.71
N ASP A 3 4.53 -3.42 8.60
CA ASP A 3 3.58 -3.89 7.59
C ASP A 3 2.22 -3.22 7.87
N ASN A 4 2.02 -2.01 7.35
CA ASN A 4 0.83 -1.19 7.62
C ASN A 4 -0.36 -1.83 6.90
N THR A 5 -0.99 -2.82 7.53
CA THR A 5 -2.14 -3.53 6.96
C THR A 5 -3.40 -2.78 7.36
N ALA A 6 -4.03 -2.13 6.39
CA ALA A 6 -5.32 -1.48 6.57
C ALA A 6 -6.45 -2.52 6.52
N ILE A 7 -7.50 -2.31 7.32
CA ILE A 7 -8.73 -3.10 7.23
C ILE A 7 -9.80 -2.25 6.57
N GLU A 8 -10.29 -2.72 5.43
CA GLU A 8 -11.14 -1.94 4.54
C GLU A 8 -12.47 -2.65 4.30
N GLY A 9 -13.54 -1.91 4.57
CA GLY A 9 -14.91 -2.38 4.36
C GLY A 9 -15.26 -2.38 2.88
N CYS A 10 -15.77 -3.49 2.36
CA CYS A 10 -16.35 -3.51 1.02
C CYS A 10 -17.73 -2.83 1.06
N PRO A 11 -17.96 -1.74 0.33
CA PRO A 11 -19.26 -1.06 0.31
C PRO A 11 -20.36 -1.89 -0.38
N HIS A 12 -19.98 -2.89 -1.18
CA HIS A 12 -20.92 -3.72 -1.92
C HIS A 12 -21.46 -4.91 -1.11
N CYS A 13 -20.62 -5.55 -0.30
CA CYS A 13 -21.01 -6.78 0.41
C CYS A 13 -20.75 -6.73 1.93
N GLY A 14 -20.27 -5.59 2.46
CA GLY A 14 -19.97 -5.42 3.88
C GLY A 14 -18.75 -6.19 4.39
N ARG A 15 -18.12 -7.03 3.56
CA ARG A 15 -16.95 -7.82 3.96
C ARG A 15 -15.80 -6.88 4.34
N ARG A 16 -15.23 -7.07 5.52
CA ARG A 16 -13.95 -6.44 5.91
C ARG A 16 -12.82 -7.22 5.27
N ASN A 17 -12.00 -6.54 4.47
CA ASN A 17 -10.86 -7.11 3.77
C ASN A 17 -9.58 -6.51 4.36
N ARG A 18 -8.56 -7.34 4.51
CA ARG A 18 -7.22 -6.85 4.87
C ARG A 18 -6.51 -6.43 3.60
N VAL A 19 -5.99 -5.22 3.59
CA VAL A 19 -5.31 -4.61 2.44
C VAL A 19 -3.92 -4.19 2.86
N ARG A 20 -2.91 -4.70 2.16
CA ARG A 20 -1.50 -4.38 2.44
C ARG A 20 -1.15 -3.01 1.89
N ALA A 21 -0.44 -2.20 2.68
CA ALA A 21 0.02 -0.87 2.28
C ALA A 21 0.93 -0.85 1.04
N ALA A 22 1.81 -1.84 0.85
CA ALA A 22 2.88 -1.78 -0.15
C ALA A 22 2.87 -2.94 -1.16
N GLY A 23 1.71 -3.20 -1.78
CA GLY A 23 1.56 -4.23 -2.82
C GLY A 23 1.42 -3.64 -4.23
N PRO A 24 2.04 -4.23 -5.27
CA PRO A 24 1.74 -3.87 -6.65
C PRO A 24 0.30 -4.28 -7.00
N GLY A 25 -0.44 -3.39 -7.66
CA GLY A 25 -1.79 -3.64 -8.14
C GLY A 25 -2.91 -3.15 -7.23
N LYS A 26 -4.15 -3.23 -7.73
CA LYS A 26 -5.35 -2.77 -7.02
C LYS A 26 -5.94 -3.90 -6.16
N PRO A 27 -6.35 -3.64 -4.91
CA PRO A 27 -6.95 -4.67 -4.08
C PRO A 27 -8.41 -4.94 -4.46
N ARG A 28 -8.82 -6.21 -4.38
CA ARG A 28 -10.19 -6.67 -4.63
C ARG A 28 -10.78 -7.29 -3.38
N CYS A 29 -12.09 -7.21 -3.24
CA CYS A 29 -12.83 -7.87 -2.19
C CYS A 29 -12.71 -9.40 -2.34
N ALA A 30 -12.38 -10.10 -1.26
CA ALA A 30 -12.24 -11.56 -1.28
C ALA A 30 -13.59 -12.31 -1.45
N GLN A 31 -14.71 -11.61 -1.36
CA GLN A 31 -16.03 -12.22 -1.46
C GLN A 31 -16.72 -11.91 -2.79
N CYS A 32 -16.89 -10.64 -3.14
CA CYS A 32 -17.57 -10.25 -4.38
C CYS A 32 -16.60 -9.91 -5.53
N HIS A 33 -15.29 -9.98 -5.28
CA HIS A 33 -14.21 -9.70 -6.24
C HIS A 33 -14.24 -8.28 -6.85
N ARG A 34 -15.10 -7.41 -6.35
CA ARG A 34 -15.15 -5.99 -6.72
C ARG A 34 -13.92 -5.27 -6.18
N TRP A 35 -13.47 -4.25 -6.88
CA TRP A 35 -12.39 -3.37 -6.41
C TRP A 35 -12.76 -2.74 -5.06
N LEU A 36 -11.79 -2.71 -4.15
CA LEU A 36 -11.96 -2.07 -2.85
C LEU A 36 -11.58 -0.58 -2.95
N PRO A 37 -12.36 0.32 -2.33
CA PRO A 37 -12.01 1.73 -2.24
C PRO A 37 -11.01 1.90 -1.09
N VAL A 38 -9.72 1.82 -1.35
CA VAL A 38 -8.71 1.92 -0.28
C VAL A 38 -7.75 3.08 -0.50
N ILE A 39 -7.23 3.61 0.63
CA ILE A 39 -6.07 4.50 0.68
C ILE A 39 -4.95 3.66 1.30
N VAL A 40 -3.94 3.30 0.51
CA VAL A 40 -2.78 2.51 0.98
C VAL A 40 -1.53 3.40 0.95
N ASP A 41 -0.78 3.42 2.05
CA ASP A 41 0.52 4.09 2.13
C ASP A 41 1.59 3.26 1.40
N ALA A 42 1.69 3.44 0.08
CA ALA A 42 2.71 2.80 -0.74
C ALA A 42 3.75 3.81 -1.23
N ALA A 43 5.00 3.69 -0.76
CA ALA A 43 6.11 4.41 -1.36
C ALA A 43 6.78 3.55 -2.46
N PRO A 44 6.90 4.07 -3.70
CA PRO A 44 7.47 3.34 -4.82
C PRO A 44 8.99 3.15 -4.69
N ILE A 45 9.58 2.19 -5.41
CA ILE A 45 11.03 1.87 -5.34
C ILE A 45 11.94 3.04 -5.74
N THR A 46 11.43 3.97 -6.53
CA THR A 46 12.11 5.22 -6.86
C THR A 46 12.22 6.16 -5.65
N ALA A 47 11.24 6.15 -4.75
CA ALA A 47 11.30 6.91 -3.51
C ALA A 47 12.44 6.40 -2.61
N LEU A 48 12.70 5.10 -2.63
CA LEU A 48 13.85 4.50 -1.95
C LEU A 48 15.20 4.94 -2.57
N ARG A 49 15.29 4.99 -3.91
CA ARG A 49 16.52 5.40 -4.58
C ARG A 49 16.91 6.85 -4.28
N ALA A 50 15.94 7.76 -4.31
CA ALA A 50 16.20 9.17 -3.99
C ALA A 50 16.70 9.37 -2.54
N TRP A 51 16.16 8.59 -1.59
CA TRP A 51 16.63 8.63 -0.21
C TRP A 51 18.10 8.19 -0.08
N VAL A 52 18.50 7.16 -0.85
CA VAL A 52 19.89 6.69 -0.92
C VAL A 52 20.82 7.75 -1.50
N ASP A 53 20.46 8.35 -2.64
CA ASP A 53 21.33 9.35 -3.28
C ASP A 53 21.52 10.60 -2.39
N GLN A 54 20.49 10.98 -1.64
CA GLN A 54 20.52 12.13 -0.75
C GLN A 54 21.35 11.89 0.51
N THR A 55 21.29 10.68 1.08
CA THR A 55 22.08 10.33 2.28
C THR A 55 23.56 10.18 1.99
N LEU A 56 23.96 9.81 0.78
CA LEU A 56 25.36 9.70 0.38
C LEU A 56 26.02 11.05 0.09
N ARG A 57 25.27 12.05 -0.38
CA ARG A 57 25.78 13.41 -0.62
C ARG A 57 26.20 14.15 0.65
N VAL A 58 25.68 13.77 1.82
CA VAL A 58 26.01 14.41 3.11
C VAL A 58 27.36 13.95 3.68
N LYS A 59 28.06 13.01 3.01
CA LYS A 59 29.35 12.44 3.44
C LYS A 59 30.54 12.88 2.59
N ALA A 60 30.32 13.76 1.61
CA ALA A 60 31.35 14.34 0.74
C ALA A 60 31.67 15.78 1.15
#